data_AF-A0A430B5D8-F1
#
_entry.id   AF-A0A430B5D8-F1
#
_cell.length_a   1.000
_cell.length_b   1.000
_cell.length_c   1.000
_cell.angle_alpha   90.00
_cell.angle_beta   90.00
_cell.angle_gamma   90.00
#
_symmetry.space_group_name_H-M   'P 1'
#
loop_
_entity.id
_entity.type
_entity.pdbx_description
1 polymer ?
#
loop_
_entity_poly.entity_id
_entity_poly.type
_entity_poly.pdbx_seq_one_letter_code
_entity_poly.pdbx_strand_id
1 'polypeptide(L)'
;MNFIENKYLEKEELSALLSRQRKSRGTHSYAILLEFMALTGLRIGEAISLTHENYLKADRALSDTGTLNYQFEYKKGLKGPAKTLKSHRVVDLDDRCVELLDEMITYNEEKALNDRYSNRGFIFTSRTGVLIQVNAFNFSLMRTAKKIEI
;
A
#
# COMPACT_ATOMS: atom_id res chain seq x y z
N MET A 1 -33.64 -5.51 -0.74
CA MET A 1 -32.29 -5.28 -1.27
C MET A 1 -31.38 -5.09 -0.08
N ASN A 2 -30.48 -6.03 0.20
CA ASN A 2 -29.77 -6.12 1.46
C ASN A 2 -28.60 -5.12 1.52
N PHE A 3 -28.54 -4.32 2.58
CA PHE A 3 -27.56 -3.24 2.79
C PHE A 3 -26.13 -3.72 3.10
N ILE A 4 -25.86 -5.03 3.12
CA ILE A 4 -24.55 -5.60 3.47
C ILE A 4 -23.68 -5.80 2.21
N GLU A 5 -24.29 -6.15 1.07
CA GLU A 5 -23.58 -6.42 -0.20
C GLU A 5 -22.79 -5.19 -0.72
N ASN A 6 -23.17 -3.97 -0.33
CA ASN A 6 -22.49 -2.73 -0.75
C ASN A 6 -21.37 -2.25 0.19
N LYS A 7 -20.95 -3.03 1.20
CA LYS A 7 -19.96 -2.59 2.20
C LYS A 7 -18.55 -3.13 1.98
N TYR A 8 -18.43 -4.24 1.27
CA TYR A 8 -17.17 -4.96 1.08
C TYR A 8 -17.07 -5.41 -0.38
N LEU A 9 -15.84 -5.65 -0.84
CA LEU A 9 -15.63 -6.26 -2.15
C LEU A 9 -15.67 -7.78 -2.01
N GLU A 10 -16.45 -8.44 -2.85
CA GLU A 10 -16.36 -9.88 -3.04
C GLU A 10 -15.03 -10.24 -3.75
N LYS A 11 -14.64 -11.51 -3.66
CA LYS A 11 -13.36 -11.98 -4.20
C LYS A 11 -13.24 -11.71 -5.71
N GLU A 12 -14.33 -11.90 -6.44
CA GLU A 12 -14.42 -11.70 -7.88
C GLU A 12 -14.28 -10.22 -8.25
N GLU A 13 -14.90 -9.34 -7.46
CA GLU A 13 -14.85 -7.89 -7.63
C GLU A 13 -13.44 -7.35 -7.37
N LEU A 14 -12.80 -7.80 -6.29
CA LEU A 14 -11.40 -7.49 -6.00
C LEU A 14 -10.48 -7.96 -7.12
N SER A 15 -10.66 -9.19 -7.60
CA SER A 15 -9.89 -9.76 -8.71
C SER A 15 -10.05 -8.93 -10.00
N ALA A 16 -11.29 -8.54 -10.33
CA ALA A 16 -11.57 -7.68 -11.48
C ALA A 16 -10.89 -6.31 -11.35
N LEU A 17 -10.97 -5.69 -10.17
CA LEU A 17 -10.34 -4.40 -9.89
C LEU A 17 -8.81 -4.48 -10.02
N LEU A 18 -8.18 -5.51 -9.43
CA LEU A 18 -6.75 -5.76 -9.51
C LEU A 18 -6.29 -5.98 -10.95
N SER A 19 -6.99 -6.83 -11.70
CA SER A 19 -6.67 -7.11 -13.10
C SER A 19 -6.69 -5.84 -13.95
N ARG A 20 -7.64 -4.92 -13.69
CA ARG A 20 -7.78 -3.68 -14.44
C ARG A 20 -6.70 -2.67 -14.07
N GLN A 21 -6.28 -2.61 -12.80
CA GLN A 21 -5.21 -1.73 -12.34
C GLN A 21 -3.83 -2.18 -12.83
N ARG A 22 -3.55 -3.49 -12.86
CA ARG A 22 -2.28 -4.05 -13.35
C ARG A 22 -2.03 -3.80 -14.86
N LYS A 23 -3.09 -3.54 -15.65
CA LYS A 23 -2.97 -3.21 -17.09
C LYS A 23 -2.28 -1.87 -17.38
N SER A 24 -2.13 -0.99 -16.38
CA SER A 24 -1.51 0.32 -16.57
C SER A 24 -0.31 0.46 -15.65
N ARG A 25 0.86 0.77 -16.24
CA ARG A 25 2.10 1.04 -15.49
C ARG A 25 1.92 2.11 -14.42
N GLY A 26 1.07 3.13 -14.66
CA GLY A 26 0.82 4.20 -13.69
C GLY A 26 0.02 3.78 -12.46
N THR A 27 -0.61 2.61 -12.49
CA THR A 27 -1.50 2.10 -11.43
C THR A 27 -1.09 0.74 -10.90
N HIS A 28 0.01 0.18 -11.42
CA HIS A 28 0.52 -1.13 -11.00
C HIS A 28 0.82 -1.18 -9.50
N SER A 29 1.52 -0.16 -8.98
CA SER A 29 1.78 -0.03 -7.54
C SER A 29 0.51 0.09 -6.69
N TYR A 30 -0.61 0.57 -7.26
CA TYR A 30 -1.89 0.58 -6.57
C TYR A 30 -2.53 -0.81 -6.53
N ALA A 31 -2.37 -1.61 -7.58
CA ALA A 31 -2.83 -3.00 -7.55
C ALA A 31 -2.09 -3.81 -6.47
N ILE A 32 -0.77 -3.69 -6.42
CA ILE A 32 0.05 -4.36 -5.40
C ILE A 32 -0.38 -3.93 -4.00
N LEU A 33 -0.50 -2.61 -3.75
CA LEU A 33 -0.93 -2.09 -2.44
C LEU A 33 -2.33 -2.60 -2.05
N LEU A 34 -3.28 -2.59 -2.98
CA LEU A 34 -4.64 -3.06 -2.72
C LEU A 34 -4.67 -4.55 -2.37
N GLU A 35 -3.99 -5.38 -3.14
CA GLU A 35 -3.93 -6.83 -2.88
C GLU A 35 -3.26 -7.12 -1.53
N PHE A 36 -2.15 -6.43 -1.26
CA PHE A 36 -1.43 -6.56 0.01
C PHE A 36 -2.30 -6.16 1.21
N MET A 37 -3.05 -5.06 1.11
CA MET A 37 -3.99 -4.65 2.15
C MET A 37 -5.13 -5.66 2.34
N ALA A 38 -5.63 -6.24 1.26
CA ALA A 38 -6.71 -7.24 1.33
C ALA A 38 -6.25 -8.53 2.02
N LEU A 39 -5.00 -8.95 1.81
CA LEU A 39 -4.42 -10.15 2.43
C LEU A 39 -4.05 -9.95 3.90
N THR A 40 -3.50 -8.77 4.25
CA THR A 40 -2.96 -8.51 5.60
C THR A 40 -3.94 -7.82 6.55
N GLY A 41 -5.01 -7.20 6.02
CA GLY A 41 -5.92 -6.37 6.80
C GLY A 41 -5.28 -5.09 7.35
N LEU A 42 -4.09 -4.70 6.85
CA LEU A 42 -3.45 -3.43 7.24
C LEU A 42 -4.29 -2.25 6.76
N ARG A 43 -4.38 -1.21 7.62
CA ARG A 43 -4.94 0.06 7.18
C ARG A 43 -4.00 0.69 6.18
N ILE A 44 -4.56 1.49 5.26
CA ILE A 44 -3.76 2.12 4.20
C ILE A 44 -2.58 2.94 4.76
N GLY A 45 -2.78 3.65 5.88
CA GLY A 45 -1.72 4.43 6.53
C GLY A 45 -0.58 3.59 7.08
N GLU A 46 -0.88 2.39 7.60
CA GLU A 46 0.12 1.42 8.07
C GLU A 46 0.88 0.86 6.86
N ALA A 47 0.14 0.38 5.85
CA ALA A 47 0.72 -0.21 4.63
C ALA A 47 1.63 0.76 3.86
N ILE A 48 1.19 1.99 3.57
CA ILE A 48 2.02 2.96 2.82
C ILE A 48 3.27 3.36 3.60
N SER A 49 3.25 3.28 4.93
CA SER A 49 4.39 3.66 5.78
C SER A 49 5.47 2.59 5.90
N LEU A 50 5.23 1.39 5.37
CA LEU A 50 6.19 0.28 5.45
C LEU A 50 7.51 0.63 4.76
N THR A 51 8.60 0.40 5.49
CA THR A 51 9.97 0.52 5.00
C THR A 51 10.60 -0.87 4.83
N HIS A 52 11.76 -0.93 4.18
CA HIS A 52 12.55 -2.16 4.10
C HIS A 52 12.90 -2.73 5.49
N GLU A 53 13.08 -1.86 6.50
CA GLU A 53 13.39 -2.27 7.88
C GLU A 53 12.23 -2.99 8.56
N ASN A 54 10.99 -2.70 8.15
CA ASN A 54 9.82 -3.41 8.67
C ASN A 54 9.69 -4.82 8.11
N TYR A 55 10.30 -5.12 6.95
CA TYR A 55 10.10 -6.37 6.24
C TYR A 55 11.14 -7.43 6.62
N LEU A 56 10.78 -8.28 7.58
CA LEU A 56 11.58 -9.42 8.02
C LEU A 56 11.36 -10.61 7.08
N LYS A 57 11.96 -10.52 5.88
CA LYS A 57 11.74 -11.49 4.78
C LYS A 57 12.01 -12.95 5.16
N ALA A 58 13.08 -13.21 5.90
CA ALA A 58 13.44 -14.57 6.33
C ALA A 58 12.38 -15.19 7.24
N ASP A 59 11.77 -14.35 8.08
CA ASP A 59 10.73 -14.75 9.03
C ASP A 59 9.32 -14.64 8.44
N ARG A 60 9.21 -14.17 7.18
CA ARG A 60 7.94 -13.88 6.49
C ARG A 60 7.02 -13.04 7.36
N ALA A 61 7.56 -11.95 7.93
CA ALA A 61 6.82 -11.12 8.87
C ALA A 61 7.06 -9.63 8.65
N LEU A 62 6.11 -8.81 9.12
CA LEU A 62 6.30 -7.39 9.32
C LEU A 62 6.44 -7.06 10.80
N SER A 63 7.50 -6.32 11.14
CA SER A 63 7.69 -5.75 12.47
C SER A 63 7.11 -4.33 12.56
N ASP A 64 6.74 -3.92 13.78
CA ASP A 64 6.41 -2.52 14.11
C ASP A 64 5.32 -1.85 13.25
N THR A 65 4.34 -2.64 12.77
CA THR A 65 3.22 -2.16 11.93
C THR A 65 2.22 -1.24 12.65
N GLY A 66 2.50 -0.83 13.88
CA GLY A 66 1.70 0.17 14.59
C GLY A 66 1.94 1.55 14.02
N THR A 67 0.88 2.29 13.69
CA THR A 67 0.87 3.66 13.11
C THR A 67 2.13 4.43 13.49
N LEU A 68 3.12 4.52 12.59
CA LEU A 68 4.29 5.36 12.78
C LEU A 68 3.81 6.70 13.31
N ASN A 69 4.19 7.03 14.56
CA ASN A 69 4.15 8.41 15.02
C ASN A 69 4.95 9.15 13.95
N TYR A 70 4.24 9.91 13.12
CA TYR A 70 4.80 10.71 12.03
C TYR A 70 5.71 11.79 12.65
N GLN A 71 6.88 11.38 13.11
CA GLN A 71 7.99 12.24 13.53
C GLN A 71 9.08 12.27 12.45
N PHE A 72 8.94 11.50 11.36
CA PHE A 72 9.62 11.82 10.11
C PHE A 72 8.88 12.98 9.45
N GLU A 73 9.34 14.17 9.80
CA GLU A 73 8.98 15.47 9.26
C GLU A 73 8.28 15.42 7.90
N TYR A 74 7.01 15.81 7.95
CA TYR A 74 6.30 16.60 6.96
C TYR A 74 7.22 17.69 6.34
N LYS A 75 8.14 17.35 5.44
CA LYS A 75 8.81 18.35 4.59
C LYS A 75 7.86 18.95 3.53
N LYS A 76 6.58 19.22 3.90
CA LYS A 76 5.66 20.27 3.38
C LYS A 76 4.19 20.11 3.85
N GLY A 77 3.85 20.49 5.09
CA GLY A 77 2.46 20.93 5.41
C GLY A 77 1.74 20.19 6.54
N LEU A 78 1.92 20.70 7.76
CA LEU A 78 1.39 20.26 9.05
C LEU A 78 -0.13 20.09 9.14
N LYS A 79 -0.56 19.10 9.95
CA LYS A 79 -1.59 19.32 10.98
C LYS A 79 -1.44 18.34 12.16
N GLY A 80 -1.12 18.91 13.33
CA GLY A 80 -1.56 18.58 14.70
C GLY A 80 -1.27 17.18 15.29
N PRO A 81 -0.81 17.08 16.56
CA PRO A 81 -0.58 15.80 17.21
C PRO A 81 -1.89 15.20 17.77
N ALA A 82 -2.08 13.89 17.65
CA ALA A 82 -3.10 13.16 18.42
C ALA A 82 -2.72 11.69 18.71
N LYS A 83 -2.67 11.40 20.03
CA LYS A 83 -2.93 10.16 20.84
C LYS A 83 -2.79 8.81 20.11
N THR A 84 -2.03 7.79 20.58
CA THR A 84 -2.05 7.09 21.90
C THR A 84 -0.91 6.02 21.91
N LEU A 85 -0.64 5.38 23.06
CA LEU A 85 0.28 4.22 23.20
C LEU A 85 0.09 3.16 22.08
N LYS A 86 1.16 2.87 21.34
CA LYS A 86 1.19 1.87 20.25
C LYS A 86 1.02 0.45 20.80
N SER A 87 0.25 -0.38 20.10
CA SER A 87 0.47 -1.82 20.10
C SER A 87 1.57 -2.14 19.08
N HIS A 88 2.73 -2.59 19.56
CA HIS A 88 3.69 -3.24 18.68
C HIS A 88 3.10 -4.60 18.30
N ARG A 89 2.79 -4.79 17.02
CA ARG A 89 2.29 -6.07 16.50
C ARG A 89 3.17 -6.55 15.36
N VAL A 90 3.48 -7.84 15.41
CA VAL A 90 4.04 -8.58 14.28
C VAL A 90 2.88 -9.04 13.40
N VAL A 91 3.03 -8.91 12.09
CA VAL A 91 2.05 -9.41 11.11
C VAL A 91 2.73 -10.48 10.27
N ASP A 92 2.23 -11.71 10.35
CA ASP A 92 2.71 -12.82 9.54
C ASP A 92 2.29 -12.64 8.08
N LEU A 93 3.14 -13.05 7.15
CA LEU A 93 2.96 -12.92 5.71
C LEU A 93 2.84 -14.29 5.05
N ASP A 94 1.78 -14.48 4.28
CA ASP A 94 1.69 -15.59 3.35
C ASP A 94 2.68 -15.41 2.18
N ASP A 95 2.83 -16.45 1.36
CA ASP A 95 3.78 -16.42 0.24
C ASP A 95 3.41 -15.33 -0.76
N ARG A 96 2.11 -15.07 -0.92
CA ARG A 96 1.62 -14.04 -1.82
C ARG A 96 2.00 -12.64 -1.35
N CYS A 97 1.93 -12.38 -0.04
CA CYS A 97 2.36 -11.11 0.54
C CYS A 97 3.87 -10.87 0.34
N VAL A 98 4.68 -11.92 0.51
CA VAL A 98 6.12 -11.88 0.25
C VAL A 98 6.39 -11.53 -1.22
N GLU A 99 5.71 -12.20 -2.16
CA GLU A 99 5.81 -11.91 -3.60
C GLU A 99 5.44 -10.46 -3.93
N LEU A 100 4.36 -9.92 -3.34
CA LEU A 100 3.91 -8.56 -3.59
C LEU A 100 4.90 -7.51 -3.08
N LEU A 101 5.51 -7.74 -1.91
CA LEU A 101 6.54 -6.85 -1.37
C LEU A 101 7.79 -6.89 -2.25
N ASP A 102 8.24 -8.08 -2.63
CA ASP A 102 9.40 -8.26 -3.52
C ASP A 102 9.17 -7.65 -4.92
N GLU A 103 7.97 -7.82 -5.48
CA GLU A 103 7.54 -7.20 -6.75
C GLU A 103 7.63 -5.67 -6.64
N MET A 104 7.14 -5.09 -5.55
CA MET A 104 7.18 -3.65 -5.34
C MET A 104 8.59 -3.11 -5.14
N ILE A 105 9.44 -3.85 -4.42
CA ILE A 105 10.84 -3.51 -4.19
C ILE A 105 11.60 -3.51 -5.52
N THR A 106 11.49 -4.57 -6.31
CA THR A 106 12.09 -4.67 -7.65
C THR A 106 11.61 -3.52 -8.54
N TYR A 107 10.31 -3.24 -8.52
CA TYR A 107 9.75 -2.14 -9.30
C TYR A 107 10.27 -0.76 -8.84
N ASN A 108 10.60 -0.60 -7.56
CA ASN A 108 11.23 0.61 -7.05
C ASN A 108 12.69 0.75 -7.45
N GLU A 109 13.44 -0.36 -7.49
CA GLU A 109 14.82 -0.39 -7.99
C GLU A 109 14.86 0.03 -9.47
N GLU A 110 13.92 -0.43 -10.29
CA GLU A 110 13.77 0.01 -11.68
C GLU A 110 13.48 1.52 -11.77
N LYS A 111 12.56 2.05 -10.94
CA LYS A 111 12.26 3.49 -10.90
C LYS A 111 13.47 4.31 -10.44
N ALA A 112 14.31 3.75 -9.57
CA ALA A 112 15.49 4.39 -9.02
C ALA A 112 16.59 4.64 -10.06
N LEU A 113 16.51 4.00 -11.23
CA LEU A 113 17.35 4.33 -12.40
C LEU A 113 17.05 5.73 -12.98
N ASN A 114 15.97 6.38 -12.54
CA ASN A 114 15.65 7.75 -12.92
C ASN A 114 16.15 8.73 -11.85
N ASP A 115 16.92 9.74 -12.24
CA ASP A 115 17.49 10.76 -11.33
C ASP A 115 16.45 11.53 -10.51
N ARG A 116 15.17 11.53 -10.92
CA ARG A 116 14.07 12.17 -10.17
C ARG A 116 13.53 11.28 -9.06
N TYR A 117 13.98 10.05 -8.93
CA TYR A 117 13.55 9.12 -7.91
C TYR A 117 14.25 9.44 -6.57
N SER A 118 13.45 9.67 -5.54
CA SER A 118 13.95 9.88 -4.18
C SER A 118 13.81 8.58 -3.40
N ASN A 119 14.91 7.82 -3.26
CA ASN A 119 14.91 6.66 -2.38
C ASN A 119 14.89 7.12 -0.91
N ARG A 120 13.84 6.74 -0.18
CA ARG A 120 13.64 7.06 1.24
C ARG A 120 13.40 5.80 2.10
N GLY A 121 13.67 4.63 1.53
CA GLY A 121 13.48 3.34 2.21
C GLY A 121 12.03 2.85 2.28
N PHE A 122 11.06 3.54 1.71
CA PHE A 122 9.66 3.10 1.67
C PHE A 122 9.44 2.03 0.59
N ILE A 123 8.63 1.02 0.90
CA ILE A 123 8.25 -0.03 -0.04
C ILE A 123 7.16 0.47 -1.00
N PHE A 124 6.08 1.08 -0.48
CA PHE A 124 4.96 1.49 -1.32
C PHE A 124 5.09 2.94 -1.82
N THR A 125 5.81 3.10 -2.94
CA THR A 125 6.11 4.42 -3.52
C THR A 125 5.48 4.66 -4.90
N SER A 126 5.26 5.93 -5.21
CA SER A 126 4.96 6.42 -6.55
C SER A 126 6.18 6.34 -7.47
N ARG A 127 6.02 6.76 -8.73
CA ARG A 127 7.12 6.79 -9.73
C ARG A 127 8.35 7.58 -9.30
N THR A 128 8.23 8.54 -8.38
CA THR A 128 9.33 9.41 -7.94
C THR A 128 9.84 9.07 -6.54
N GLY A 129 9.46 7.91 -5.97
CA GLY A 129 9.95 7.45 -4.66
C GLY A 129 9.28 8.11 -3.46
N VAL A 130 8.30 8.99 -3.68
CA VAL A 130 7.44 9.50 -2.59
C VAL A 130 6.32 8.50 -2.30
N LEU A 131 5.83 8.48 -1.05
CA LEU A 131 4.71 7.66 -0.61
C LEU A 131 3.49 7.78 -1.54
N ILE A 132 2.81 6.66 -1.74
CA ILE A 132 1.50 6.65 -2.42
C ILE A 132 0.54 7.55 -1.65
N GLN A 133 -0.04 8.54 -2.33
CA GLN A 133 -1.02 9.42 -1.72
C GLN A 133 -2.38 8.72 -1.65
N VAL A 134 -2.96 8.65 -0.45
CA VAL A 134 -4.26 8.02 -0.18
C VAL A 134 -5.36 8.52 -1.13
N ASN A 135 -5.44 9.83 -1.36
CA ASN A 135 -6.44 10.41 -2.26
C ASN A 135 -6.27 9.94 -3.71
N ALA A 136 -5.03 9.87 -4.19
CA ALA A 136 -4.74 9.43 -5.56
C ALA A 136 -5.04 7.93 -5.73
N PHE A 137 -4.70 7.12 -4.73
CA PHE A 137 -5.04 5.70 -4.66
C PHE A 137 -6.56 5.50 -4.69
N ASN A 138 -7.30 6.11 -3.75
CA ASN A 138 -8.76 6.00 -3.66
C ASN A 138 -9.45 6.48 -4.95
N PHE A 139 -9.01 7.60 -5.51
CA PHE A 139 -9.56 8.12 -6.76
C PHE A 139 -9.31 7.17 -7.94
N SER A 140 -8.13 6.54 -7.99
CA SER A 140 -7.82 5.54 -9.00
C SER A 140 -8.70 4.29 -8.87
N LEU A 141 -8.88 3.78 -7.65
CA LEU A 141 -9.77 2.64 -7.39
C LEU A 141 -11.21 2.97 -7.78
N MET A 142 -11.75 4.09 -7.31
CA MET A 142 -13.12 4.53 -7.65
C MET A 142 -13.33 4.66 -9.16
N ARG A 143 -12.39 5.27 -9.89
CA ARG A 143 -12.48 5.38 -11.36
C ARG A 143 -12.44 4.04 -12.06
N THR A 144 -11.76 3.06 -11.47
CA THR A 144 -11.64 1.72 -12.04
C THR A 144 -12.91 0.92 -11.75
N ALA A 145 -13.41 0.95 -10.52
CA ALA A 145 -14.67 0.36 -10.09
C ALA A 145 -15.84 0.82 -10.99
N LYS A 146 -16.00 2.14 -11.18
CA LYS A 146 -17.00 2.71 -12.09
C LYS A 146 -16.91 2.23 -13.54
N LYS A 147 -15.72 1.85 -14.02
CA LYS A 147 -15.51 1.36 -15.39
C LYS A 147 -15.85 -0.11 -15.56
N ILE A 148 -15.82 -0.87 -14.47
CA ILE A 148 -16.11 -2.31 -14.46
C ILE A 148 -17.44 -2.60 -13.75
N GLU A 149 -18.20 -1.55 -13.44
CA GLU A 149 -19.57 -1.59 -12.90
C GLU A 149 -19.70 -2.35 -11.57
N ILE A 150 -18.70 -2.16 -10.69
CA ILE A 150 -18.71 -2.59 -9.28
C ILE A 150 -18.66 -1.37 -8.35
#